data_AF-A0A945T901-F1
#
_entry.id   AF-A0A945T901-F1
#
_cell.length_a   1.000
_cell.length_b   1.000
_cell.length_c   1.000
_cell.angle_alpha   90.00
_cell.angle_beta   90.00
_cell.angle_gamma   90.00
#
_symmetry.space_group_name_H-M   'P 1'
#
loop_
_entity.id
_entity.type
_entity.pdbx_description
1 polymer ?
#
loop_
_entity_poly.entity_id
_entity_poly.type
_entity_poly.pdbx_seq_one_letter_code
_entity_poly.pdbx_strand_id
1 'polypeptide(L)'
;MMKRYLRKFAFAERMGRSQNSLDDLVRAGLCMKPVKVQRMALWPEDEAIQLMAAFEAGMSIKEVKDLVIEIESNRAEAAAKLLEVA
;
A
#
# COMPACT_ATOMS: atom_id res chain seq x y z
N MET A 1 7.47 -11.13 -12.44
CA MET A 1 7.26 -11.51 -11.03
C MET A 1 5.78 -11.38 -10.71
N MET A 2 5.12 -12.42 -10.20
CA MET A 2 3.70 -12.34 -9.80
C MET A 2 3.56 -11.37 -8.62
N LYS A 3 2.72 -10.35 -8.75
CA LYS A 3 2.37 -9.47 -7.62
C LYS A 3 1.64 -10.31 -6.56
N ARG A 4 2.25 -10.45 -5.38
CA ARG A 4 1.61 -11.09 -4.22
C ARG A 4 0.73 -10.08 -3.51
N TYR A 5 -0.46 -10.53 -3.12
CA TYR A 5 -1.46 -9.71 -2.45
C TYR A 5 -1.77 -10.29 -1.07
N LEU A 6 -1.73 -9.43 -0.06
CA LEU A 6 -2.00 -9.76 1.34
C LEU A 6 -3.38 -9.26 1.75
N ARG A 7 -4.03 -10.02 2.63
CA ARG A 7 -5.25 -9.55 3.33
C ARG A 7 -4.85 -8.59 4.45
N LYS A 8 -5.82 -7.79 4.92
CA LYS A 8 -5.63 -6.77 5.98
C LYS A 8 -4.83 -7.28 7.18
N PHE A 9 -5.15 -8.46 7.70
CA PHE A 9 -4.45 -9.05 8.84
C PHE A 9 -2.98 -9.34 8.55
N ALA A 10 -2.69 -10.11 7.49
CA ALA A 10 -1.32 -10.43 7.10
C ALA A 10 -0.49 -9.19 6.74
N PHE A 11 -1.11 -8.18 6.13
CA PHE A 11 -0.46 -6.89 5.85
C PHE A 11 -0.13 -6.13 7.14
N ALA A 12 -1.06 -6.08 8.10
CA ALA A 12 -0.84 -5.44 9.38
C ALA A 12 0.27 -6.14 10.19
N GLU A 13 0.26 -7.47 10.24
CA GLU A 13 1.33 -8.27 10.84
C GLU A 13 2.68 -8.00 10.19
N ARG A 14 2.72 -7.93 8.85
CA ARG A 14 3.95 -7.65 8.11
C ARG A 14 4.53 -6.29 8.49
N MET A 15 3.67 -5.26 8.59
CA MET A 15 4.04 -3.91 9.02
C MET A 15 4.37 -3.79 10.52
N GLY A 16 4.19 -4.86 11.32
CA GLY A 16 4.31 -4.81 12.77
C GLY A 16 3.27 -3.91 13.44
N ARG A 17 2.08 -3.75 12.83
CA ARG A 17 1.01 -2.87 13.29
C ARG A 17 -0.27 -3.65 13.59
N SER A 18 -1.09 -3.10 14.48
CA SER A 18 -2.44 -3.61 14.73
C SER A 18 -3.41 -3.24 13.60
N GLN A 19 -4.39 -4.10 13.32
CA GLN A 19 -5.39 -3.88 12.25
C GLN A 19 -6.15 -2.55 12.36
N ASN A 20 -6.45 -2.10 13.58
CA ASN A 20 -7.14 -0.83 13.82
C ASN A 20 -6.26 0.36 13.48
N SER A 21 -4.97 0.29 13.82
CA SER A 21 -3.99 1.31 13.46
C SER A 21 -3.81 1.40 11.95
N LEU A 22 -4.01 0.31 11.20
CA LEU A 22 -3.89 0.32 9.75
C LEU A 22 -4.93 1.24 9.08
N ASP A 23 -6.18 1.20 9.54
CA ASP A 23 -7.25 2.04 8.98
C ASP A 23 -6.96 3.53 9.23
N ASP A 24 -6.49 3.83 10.43
CA ASP A 24 -6.09 5.18 10.83
C ASP A 24 -4.91 5.70 9.99
N LEU A 25 -3.88 4.86 9.78
CA LEU A 25 -2.73 5.18 8.94
C LEU A 25 -3.13 5.41 7.47
N VAL A 26 -4.05 4.61 6.93
CA VAL A 26 -4.57 4.82 5.57
C VAL A 26 -5.33 6.14 5.48
N ARG A 27 -6.17 6.47 6.47
CA ARG A 27 -6.88 7.76 6.51
C ARG A 27 -5.94 8.95 6.69
N ALA A 28 -4.87 8.78 7.46
CA ALA A 28 -3.85 9.80 7.68
C ALA A 28 -2.91 9.99 6.47
N GLY A 29 -2.99 9.13 5.46
CA GLY A 29 -2.11 9.12 4.29
C GLY A 29 -0.72 8.52 4.56
N LEU A 30 -0.56 7.82 5.68
CA LEU A 30 0.70 7.16 6.09
C LEU A 30 0.75 5.69 5.69
N CYS A 31 -0.29 5.21 5.02
CA CYS A 31 -0.35 3.89 4.44
C CYS A 31 -1.15 3.96 3.14
N MET A 32 -0.77 3.14 2.18
CA MET A 32 -1.45 3.01 0.90
C MET A 32 -2.85 2.39 1.02
N LYS A 33 -3.78 2.78 0.14
CA LYS A 33 -5.13 2.22 0.15
C LYS A 33 -5.11 0.78 -0.37
N PRO A 34 -6.06 -0.07 0.08
CA PRO A 34 -6.21 -1.40 -0.49
C PRO A 34 -6.66 -1.34 -1.94
N VAL A 35 -6.20 -2.31 -2.72
CA VAL A 35 -6.80 -2.65 -4.00
C VAL A 35 -8.07 -3.46 -3.73
N LYS A 36 -9.20 -2.97 -4.24
CA LYS A 36 -10.48 -3.68 -4.15
C LYS A 36 -10.58 -4.66 -5.32
N VAL A 37 -10.57 -5.96 -5.00
CA VAL A 37 -10.79 -7.03 -5.97
C VAL A 37 -12.08 -7.74 -5.58
N GLN A 38 -13.12 -7.56 -6.40
CA GLN A 38 -14.49 -8.01 -6.10
C GLN A 38 -14.99 -7.49 -4.73
N ARG A 39 -15.15 -8.38 -3.74
CA ARG A 39 -15.59 -8.06 -2.36
C ARG A 39 -14.44 -8.05 -1.34
N MET A 40 -13.19 -8.15 -1.80
CA MET A 40 -12.01 -8.23 -0.93
C MET A 40 -11.13 -6.98 -1.05
N ALA A 41 -10.64 -6.52 0.09
CA ALA A 41 -9.59 -5.50 0.18
C ALA A 41 -8.23 -6.20 0.32
N LEU A 42 -7.36 -6.00 -0.66
CA LEU A 42 -6.06 -6.63 -0.76
C LEU A 42 -4.96 -5.58 -0.88
N TRP A 43 -3.84 -5.80 -0.20
CA TRP A 43 -2.66 -4.94 -0.28
C TRP A 43 -1.53 -5.65 -1.01
N PRO A 44 -0.85 -5.01 -1.96
CA PRO A 44 0.34 -5.58 -2.57
C PRO A 44 1.45 -5.77 -1.54
N GLU A 45 2.04 -6.96 -1.49
CA GLU A 45 3.14 -7.29 -0.58
C GLU A 45 4.39 -6.46 -0.86
N ASP A 46 4.70 -6.25 -2.14
CA ASP A 46 5.89 -5.52 -2.59
C ASP A 46 5.91 -4.07 -2.08
N GLU A 47 4.76 -3.40 -2.19
CA GLU A 47 4.59 -2.04 -1.70
C GLU A 47 4.57 -1.98 -0.17
N ALA A 48 4.15 -3.06 0.51
CA ALA A 48 4.29 -3.17 1.96
C ALA A 48 5.77 -3.13 2.37
N ILE A 49 6.59 -3.87 1.64
CA ILE A 49 8.04 -3.94 1.87
C ILE A 49 8.68 -2.58 1.61
N GLN A 50 8.29 -1.89 0.52
CA GLN A 50 8.77 -0.54 0.22
C GLN A 50 8.41 0.46 1.33
N LEU A 51 7.15 0.42 1.81
CA LEU A 51 6.70 1.31 2.88
C LEU A 51 7.41 1.01 4.20
N MET A 52 7.63 -0.27 4.54
CA MET A 52 8.43 -0.64 5.72
C MET A 52 9.87 -0.16 5.60
N ALA A 53 10.52 -0.33 4.45
CA ALA A 53 11.87 0.13 4.24
C ALA A 53 12.00 1.65 4.45
N ALA A 54 10.99 2.42 4.04
CA ALA A 54 10.93 3.86 4.31
C ALA A 54 10.82 4.18 5.82
N PHE A 55 9.98 3.44 6.56
CA PHE A 55 9.90 3.58 8.01
C PHE A 55 11.21 3.18 8.71
N GLU A 56 11.85 2.08 8.29
CA GLU A 56 13.13 1.62 8.85
C GLU A 56 14.29 2.56 8.52
N ALA A 57 14.26 3.21 7.35
CA ALA A 57 15.20 4.26 6.98
C ALA A 57 15.02 5.56 7.81
N GLY A 58 13.99 5.63 8.67
CA GLY A 58 13.71 6.80 9.49
C GLY A 58 13.16 7.98 8.69
N MET A 59 12.52 7.72 7.54
CA MET A 59 11.92 8.77 6.73
C MET A 59 10.90 9.58 7.51
N SER A 60 10.87 10.88 7.25
CA SER A 60 9.90 11.77 7.91
C SER A 60 8.47 11.44 7.47
N ILE A 61 7.50 11.76 8.31
CA ILE A 61 6.05 11.61 8.02
C ILE A 61 5.70 12.20 6.64
N LYS A 62 6.29 13.33 6.26
CA LYS A 62 6.09 13.98 4.96
C LYS A 62 6.60 13.11 3.80
N GLU A 63 7.77 12.50 3.95
CA GLU A 63 8.36 11.65 2.91
C GLU A 63 7.60 10.32 2.78
N VAL A 64 7.16 9.75 3.89
CA VAL A 64 6.28 8.57 3.87
C VAL A 64 4.99 8.88 3.12
N LYS A 65 4.39 10.06 3.34
CA LYS A 65 3.19 10.49 2.59
C LYS A 65 3.48 10.64 1.10
N ASP A 66 4.61 11.22 0.75
CA ASP A 66 5.03 11.40 -0.64
C ASP A 66 5.22 10.04 -1.34
N LEU A 67 5.91 9.11 -0.69
CA LEU A 67 6.07 7.73 -1.17
C LEU A 67 4.72 7.03 -1.35
N VAL A 68 3.79 7.19 -0.40
CA VAL A 68 2.44 6.62 -0.54
C VAL A 68 1.71 7.20 -1.76
N ILE A 69 1.82 8.51 -2.00
CA ILE A 69 1.23 9.16 -3.19
C ILE A 69 1.86 8.64 -4.47
N GLU A 70 3.18 8.45 -4.50
CA GLU A 70 3.90 7.90 -5.65
C GLU A 70 3.45 6.45 -5.95
N ILE A 71 3.35 5.62 -4.92
CA ILE A 71 2.85 4.24 -5.04
C ILE A 71 1.41 4.22 -5.57
N GLU A 72 0.52 5.05 -5.03
CA GLU A 72 -0.88 5.13 -5.50
C GLU A 72 -0.96 5.64 -6.95
N SER A 73 -0.11 6.61 -7.33
CA SER A 73 -0.05 7.16 -8.69
C SER A 73 0.46 6.13 -9.70
N ASN A 74 1.53 5.40 -9.36
CA ASN A 74 2.03 4.28 -10.16
C ASN A 74 0.98 3.19 -10.35
N ARG A 75 0.16 2.94 -9.32
CA ARG A 75 -0.99 2.02 -9.44
C ARG A 75 -2.06 2.54 -10.39
N ALA A 76 -2.41 3.83 -10.29
CA ALA A 76 -3.41 4.44 -11.16
C ALA A 76 -2.95 4.39 -12.63
N GLU A 77 -1.67 4.68 -12.89
CA GLU A 77 -1.10 4.60 -14.23
C GLU A 77 -1.07 3.16 -14.76
N ALA A 78 -0.67 2.18 -13.93
CA ALA A 78 -0.69 0.77 -14.30
C ALA A 78 -2.12 0.26 -14.60
N ALA A 79 -3.11 0.74 -13.85
CA ALA A 79 -4.52 0.43 -14.11
C ALA A 79 -5.03 1.08 -15.41
N ALA A 80 -4.66 2.34 -15.68
CA ALA A 80 -4.99 3.03 -16.92
C ALA A 80 -4.41 2.31 -18.15
N LYS A 81 -3.13 1.92 -18.10
CA LYS A 81 -2.48 1.14 -19.16
C LYS A 81 -3.16 -0.20 -19.45
N LEU A 82 -3.73 -0.85 -18.44
CA LEU A 82 -4.49 -2.09 -18.63
C LEU A 82 -5.87 -1.85 -19.27
N LEU A 83 -6.47 -0.67 -19.06
CA LEU A 83 -7.74 -0.28 -19.68
C LEU A 83 -7.57 0.19 -21.12
N GLU A 84 -6.43 0.78 -21.48
CA GLU A 84 -6.15 1.20 -22.87
C GLU A 84 -5.84 0.01 -23.82
N VAL A 85 -5.52 -1.15 -23.25
CA VAL A 85 -5.17 -2.38 -24.00
C VAL A 85 -6.33 -3.40 -24.03
N ALA A 86 -7.43 -3.13 -23.32
CA ALA A 86 -8.61 -4.00 -23.23
C ALA A 86 -9.74 -3.56 -24.19
#